data_AF-A0A2R9UF41-F1
#
_entry.id   AF-A0A2R9UF41-F1
#
_cell.length_a   1.000
_cell.length_b   1.000
_cell.length_c   1.000
_cell.angle_alpha   90.00
_cell.angle_beta   90.00
_cell.angle_gamma   90.00
#
_symmetry.space_group_name_H-M   'P 1'
#
loop_
_entity.id
_entity.type
_entity.pdbx_description
1 polymer ?
#
loop_
_entity_poly.entity_id
_entity_poly.type
_entity_poly.pdbx_seq_one_letter_code
_entity_poly.pdbx_strand_id
1 'polypeptide(L)'
;MPTPHEWLKAIGATESLRDIASRSGISHATLSRQITNGRFLIETSLELARAYDASPIAALVANGHLTEEEAGISGIDVALSTATDEQIVLEVGRRLGVSGSILFDAPISQAVEMAGNVVGHGRFPGDVGSSTQDEDSDEPSVKQPPAKRRTAARKGARKADEAPYAD
;
A
#
# COMPACT_ATOMS: atom_id res chain seq x y z
N MET A 1 -1.52 6.29 15.73
CA MET A 1 -1.58 6.87 14.38
C MET A 1 -0.18 7.29 13.94
N PRO A 2 0.23 6.98 12.70
CA PRO A 2 1.50 7.43 12.15
C PRO A 2 1.56 8.96 12.07
N THR A 3 2.75 9.53 12.19
CA THR A 3 2.98 10.94 11.84
C THR A 3 2.86 11.15 10.31
N PRO A 4 2.62 12.38 9.83
CA PRO A 4 2.57 12.67 8.40
C PRO A 4 3.76 12.16 7.60
N HIS A 5 4.98 12.26 8.14
CA HIS A 5 6.19 11.76 7.48
C HIS A 5 6.25 10.23 7.42
N GLU A 6 5.90 9.55 8.52
CA GLU A 6 5.86 8.09 8.57
C GLU A 6 4.81 7.54 7.61
N TRP A 7 3.64 8.17 7.54
CA TRP A 7 2.57 7.76 6.64
C TRP A 7 2.94 7.98 5.17
N LEU A 8 3.52 9.14 4.81
CA LEU A 8 4.02 9.38 3.45
C LEU A 8 5.01 8.29 3.02
N LYS A 9 5.94 7.92 3.90
CA LYS A 9 6.89 6.83 3.64
C LYS A 9 6.18 5.48 3.45
N ALA A 10 5.15 5.20 4.26
CA ALA A 10 4.39 3.95 4.19
C ALA A 10 3.62 3.79 2.87
N ILE A 11 3.12 4.88 2.27
CA ILE A 11 2.46 4.87 0.96
C ILE A 11 3.46 4.95 -0.23
N GLY A 12 4.76 4.87 0.03
CA GLY A 12 5.79 4.91 -1.01
C GLY A 12 6.21 6.30 -1.48
N ALA A 13 5.75 7.38 -0.82
CA ALA A 13 6.18 8.75 -1.09
C ALA A 13 7.54 9.01 -0.41
N THR A 14 8.62 8.72 -1.15
CA THR A 14 10.01 8.77 -0.64
C THR A 14 10.85 9.85 -1.30
N GLU A 15 10.31 10.49 -2.34
CA GLU A 15 10.88 11.65 -3.02
C GLU A 15 10.79 12.94 -2.17
N SER A 16 11.30 14.06 -2.71
CA SER A 16 11.30 15.32 -1.99
C SER A 16 9.88 15.85 -1.78
N LEU A 17 9.66 16.62 -0.70
CA LEU A 17 8.33 17.17 -0.41
C LEU A 17 7.74 18.00 -1.55
N ARG A 18 8.60 18.66 -2.33
CA ARG A 18 8.20 19.42 -3.51
C ARG A 18 7.69 18.52 -4.63
N ASP A 19 8.34 17.37 -4.83
CA ASP A 19 7.93 16.40 -5.83
C ASP A 19 6.62 15.71 -5.41
N ILE A 20 6.49 15.35 -4.12
CA ILE A 20 5.22 14.82 -3.56
C ILE A 20 4.09 15.82 -3.81
N ALA A 21 4.28 17.09 -3.43
CA ALA A 21 3.29 18.15 -3.63
C ALA A 21 2.90 18.28 -5.10
N SER A 22 3.90 18.33 -6.00
CA SER A 22 3.67 18.43 -7.44
C SER A 22 2.91 17.22 -8.00
N ARG A 23 3.29 16.00 -7.59
CA ARG A 23 2.66 14.75 -8.05
C ARG A 23 1.20 14.65 -7.60
N SER A 24 0.92 15.11 -6.39
CA SER A 24 -0.41 15.03 -5.79
C SER A 24 -1.31 16.23 -6.08
N GLY A 25 -0.82 17.23 -6.82
CA GLY A 25 -1.58 18.44 -7.14
C GLY A 25 -1.78 19.39 -5.94
N ILE A 26 -1.03 19.19 -4.86
CA ILE A 26 -1.11 20.00 -3.64
C ILE A 26 -0.06 21.11 -3.71
N SER A 27 -0.36 22.30 -3.20
CA SER A 27 0.66 23.35 -3.10
C SER A 27 1.76 22.94 -2.10
N HIS A 28 3.03 23.13 -2.46
CA HIS A 28 4.15 22.81 -1.56
C HIS A 28 4.06 23.51 -0.20
N ALA A 29 3.58 24.77 -0.18
CA ALA A 29 3.38 25.52 1.05
C ALA A 29 2.29 24.88 1.94
N THR A 30 1.19 24.43 1.35
CA THR A 30 0.11 23.72 2.05
C THR A 30 0.63 22.42 2.66
N LEU A 31 1.29 21.59 1.85
CA LEU A 31 1.78 20.29 2.30
C LEU A 31 2.85 20.45 3.39
N SER A 32 3.80 21.37 3.22
CA SER A 32 4.81 21.69 4.22
C SER A 32 4.20 22.16 5.55
N ARG A 33 3.18 23.04 5.49
CA ARG A 33 2.49 23.49 6.69
C ARG A 33 1.79 22.34 7.43
N GLN A 34 1.11 21.46 6.71
CA GLN A 34 0.41 20.31 7.31
C GLN A 34 1.38 19.30 7.93
N ILE A 35 2.52 19.06 7.29
CA ILE A 35 3.61 18.27 7.86
C ILE A 35 4.11 18.87 9.18
N THR A 36 4.41 20.17 9.20
CA THR A 36 4.89 20.86 10.42
C THR A 36 3.84 20.83 11.52
N ASN A 37 2.55 20.95 11.17
CA ASN A 37 1.43 20.84 12.11
C ASN A 37 1.19 19.39 12.59
N GLY A 38 1.84 18.41 11.98
CA GLY A 38 1.71 17.00 12.35
C GLY A 38 0.38 16.35 11.96
N ARG A 39 -0.42 16.96 11.06
CA ARG A 39 -1.71 16.42 10.62
C ARG A 39 -2.02 16.81 9.19
N PHE A 40 -2.58 15.88 8.43
CA PHE A 40 -3.17 16.18 7.13
C PHE A 40 -4.63 16.59 7.26
N LEU A 41 -5.10 17.37 6.29
CA LEU A 41 -6.52 17.58 6.05
C LEU A 41 -7.08 16.38 5.26
N ILE A 42 -8.40 16.22 5.29
CA ILE A 42 -9.11 15.17 4.55
C ILE A 42 -8.76 15.23 3.06
N GLU A 43 -8.84 16.42 2.46
CA GLU A 43 -8.55 16.66 1.05
C GLU A 43 -7.12 16.22 0.69
N THR A 44 -6.15 16.64 1.50
CA THR A 44 -4.73 16.29 1.32
C THR A 44 -4.50 14.79 1.46
N SER A 45 -5.14 14.13 2.43
CA SER A 45 -5.07 12.67 2.61
C SER A 45 -5.59 11.93 1.38
N LEU A 46 -6.70 12.38 0.79
CA LEU A 46 -7.30 11.77 -0.40
C LEU A 46 -6.46 12.00 -1.67
N GLU A 47 -5.93 13.21 -1.86
CA GLU A 47 -5.07 13.56 -2.99
C GLU A 47 -3.76 12.77 -2.96
N LEU A 48 -3.13 12.66 -1.79
CA LEU A 48 -1.95 11.82 -1.58
C LEU A 48 -2.27 10.35 -1.83
N ALA A 49 -3.37 9.82 -1.29
CA ALA A 49 -3.75 8.43 -1.51
C ALA A 49 -3.90 8.11 -3.01
N ARG A 50 -4.62 8.95 -3.76
CA ARG A 50 -4.82 8.77 -5.20
C ARG A 50 -3.52 8.88 -6.01
N ALA A 51 -2.64 9.81 -5.65
CA ALA A 51 -1.38 10.03 -6.37
C ALA A 51 -0.38 8.86 -6.25
N TYR A 52 -0.50 8.07 -5.18
CA TYR A 52 0.33 6.91 -4.87
C TYR A 52 -0.42 5.57 -4.97
N ASP A 53 -1.62 5.58 -5.56
CA ASP A 53 -2.46 4.38 -5.74
C ASP A 53 -2.76 3.63 -4.42
N ALA A 54 -2.83 4.38 -3.32
CA ALA A 54 -3.22 3.88 -2.01
C ALA A 54 -4.75 4.02 -1.81
N SER A 55 -5.32 3.16 -0.97
CA SER A 55 -6.75 3.20 -0.66
C SER A 55 -7.14 4.53 0.02
N PRO A 56 -8.09 5.31 -0.54
CA PRO A 56 -8.55 6.56 0.07
C PRO A 56 -9.20 6.36 1.44
N ILE A 57 -9.92 5.25 1.65
CA ILE A 57 -10.53 4.94 2.93
C ILE A 57 -9.45 4.62 3.97
N ALA A 58 -8.48 3.76 3.62
CA ALA A 58 -7.37 3.44 4.52
C ALA A 58 -6.54 4.68 4.88
N ALA A 59 -6.37 5.61 3.93
CA ALA A 59 -5.71 6.89 4.17
C ALA A 59 -6.45 7.76 5.19
N LEU A 60 -7.79 7.81 5.14
CA LEU A 60 -8.58 8.56 6.10
C LEU A 60 -8.52 7.95 7.50
N VAL A 61 -8.50 6.62 7.61
CA VAL A 61 -8.31 5.94 8.90
C VAL A 61 -6.91 6.19 9.45
N ALA A 62 -5.88 5.99 8.62
CA ALA A 62 -4.48 6.16 9.03
C ALA A 62 -4.16 7.59 9.49
N ASN A 63 -4.79 8.59 8.87
CA ASN A 63 -4.64 10.00 9.23
C ASN A 63 -5.66 10.48 10.29
N GLY A 64 -6.55 9.61 10.77
CA GLY A 64 -7.45 9.87 11.90
C GLY A 64 -8.68 10.69 11.57
N HIS A 65 -9.09 10.68 10.31
CA HIS A 65 -10.32 11.28 9.84
C HIS A 65 -11.52 10.34 9.95
N LEU A 66 -11.27 9.03 9.98
CA LEU A 66 -12.26 7.98 10.20
C LEU A 66 -11.76 6.99 11.24
N THR A 67 -12.67 6.40 12.00
CA THR A 67 -12.40 5.16 12.72
C THR A 67 -12.51 3.95 11.76
N GLU A 68 -11.94 2.81 12.14
CA GLU A 68 -12.09 1.57 11.36
C GLU A 68 -13.57 1.14 11.23
N GLU A 69 -14.36 1.39 12.27
CA GLU A 69 -15.81 1.14 12.30
C GLU A 69 -16.56 2.04 11.30
N GLU A 70 -16.29 3.36 11.33
CA GLU A 70 -16.89 4.33 10.39
C GLU A 70 -16.53 4.03 8.92
N ALA A 71 -15.32 3.49 8.70
CA ALA A 71 -14.84 3.11 7.38
C ALA A 71 -15.45 1.80 6.86
N GLY A 72 -16.24 1.08 7.68
CA GLY A 72 -16.72 -0.26 7.34
C GLY A 72 -15.58 -1.27 7.20
N ILE A 73 -14.37 -0.94 7.68
CA ILE A 73 -13.23 -1.84 7.81
C ILE A 73 -13.40 -2.57 9.13
N SER A 74 -14.55 -3.21 9.31
CA SER A 74 -14.74 -4.18 10.37
C SER A 74 -13.95 -5.42 9.98
N GLY A 75 -13.11 -5.93 10.87
CA GLY A 75 -12.42 -7.21 10.65
C GLY A 75 -13.42 -8.29 10.23
N ILE A 76 -12.98 -9.28 9.43
CA ILE A 76 -13.84 -10.32 8.86
C ILE A 76 -14.76 -10.94 9.94
N ASP A 77 -14.25 -11.16 11.15
CA ASP A 77 -15.01 -11.72 12.26
C ASP A 77 -16.20 -10.83 12.70
N VAL A 78 -16.01 -9.51 12.72
CA VAL A 78 -17.08 -8.55 13.07
C VAL A 78 -18.11 -8.47 11.95
N ALA A 79 -17.68 -8.47 10.69
CA ALA A 79 -18.58 -8.51 9.55
C ALA A 79 -19.41 -9.80 9.52
N LEU A 80 -18.81 -10.95 9.83
CA LEU A 80 -19.51 -12.25 9.88
C LEU A 80 -20.48 -12.34 11.07
N SER A 81 -20.10 -11.84 12.24
CA SER A 81 -20.96 -11.88 13.44
C SER A 81 -22.15 -10.91 13.38
N THR A 82 -22.08 -9.89 12.54
CA THR A 82 -23.17 -8.92 12.34
C THR A 82 -24.04 -9.22 11.10
N ALA A 83 -23.57 -10.10 10.20
CA ALA A 83 -24.33 -10.56 9.05
C ALA A 83 -25.52 -11.43 9.50
N THR A 84 -26.65 -11.32 8.80
CA THR A 84 -27.78 -12.23 9.03
C THR A 84 -27.49 -13.60 8.43
N ASP A 85 -28.17 -14.63 8.94
CA ASP A 85 -28.06 -16.00 8.42
C ASP A 85 -28.31 -16.04 6.90
N GLU A 86 -29.28 -15.27 6.40
CA GLU A 86 -29.58 -15.17 4.96
C GLU A 86 -28.43 -14.56 4.16
N GLN A 87 -27.78 -13.52 4.68
CA GLN A 87 -26.64 -12.89 4.02
C GLN A 87 -25.45 -13.84 3.94
N ILE A 88 -25.20 -14.61 5.00
CA ILE A 88 -24.15 -15.63 5.04
C ILE A 88 -24.47 -16.75 4.03
N VAL A 89 -25.69 -17.28 4.03
CA VAL A 89 -26.12 -18.33 3.09
C VAL A 89 -25.99 -17.87 1.64
N LEU A 90 -26.39 -16.64 1.32
CA LEU A 90 -26.27 -16.08 -0.02
C LEU A 90 -24.81 -15.88 -0.44
N GLU A 91 -23.95 -15.39 0.45
CA GLU A 91 -22.51 -15.23 0.16
C GLU A 91 -21.82 -16.59 -0.04
N VAL A 92 -22.12 -17.58 0.80
CA VAL A 92 -21.62 -18.95 0.63
C VAL A 92 -22.08 -19.53 -0.71
N GLY A 93 -23.38 -19.42 -1.05
CA GLY A 93 -23.90 -19.87 -2.34
C GLY A 93 -23.26 -19.17 -3.54
N ARG A 94 -22.96 -17.87 -3.42
CA ARG A 94 -22.20 -17.13 -4.45
C ARG A 94 -20.79 -17.69 -4.60
N ARG A 95 -20.06 -17.90 -3.51
CA ARG A 95 -18.69 -18.44 -3.52
C ARG A 95 -18.60 -19.86 -4.07
N LEU A 96 -19.59 -20.68 -3.76
CA LEU A 96 -19.67 -22.06 -4.26
C LEU A 96 -20.12 -22.15 -5.73
N GLY A 97 -20.37 -21.01 -6.41
CA GLY A 97 -20.70 -20.97 -7.83
C GLY A 97 -22.03 -21.65 -8.15
N VAL A 98 -23.03 -21.44 -7.31
CA VAL A 98 -24.25 -22.24 -7.29
C VAL A 98 -25.15 -21.89 -8.46
N SER A 99 -24.86 -22.56 -9.56
CA SER A 99 -25.87 -23.20 -10.39
C SER A 99 -25.62 -24.71 -10.27
N GLY A 100 -26.22 -25.34 -9.24
CA GLY A 100 -26.30 -26.80 -9.12
C GLY A 100 -25.16 -27.53 -8.38
N SER A 101 -24.65 -27.01 -7.27
CA SER A 101 -23.59 -27.69 -6.49
C SER A 101 -24.14 -28.80 -5.57
N ILE A 102 -23.49 -29.97 -5.61
CA ILE A 102 -23.64 -31.12 -4.69
C ILE A 102 -23.38 -30.79 -3.21
N LEU A 103 -22.94 -29.57 -2.89
CA LEU A 103 -22.56 -29.15 -1.54
C LEU A 103 -23.76 -28.73 -0.66
N PHE A 104 -24.95 -28.50 -1.21
CA PHE A 104 -26.13 -28.10 -0.40
C PHE A 104 -26.73 -29.24 0.43
N ASP A 105 -26.60 -30.46 -0.06
CA ASP A 105 -27.16 -31.64 0.62
C ASP A 105 -26.14 -32.30 1.58
N ALA A 106 -24.92 -31.78 1.64
CA ALA A 106 -23.88 -32.26 2.53
C ALA A 106 -24.03 -31.66 3.94
N PRO A 107 -23.70 -32.41 5.00
CA PRO A 107 -23.53 -31.84 6.33
C PRO A 107 -22.56 -30.65 6.30
N ILE A 108 -22.87 -29.58 7.03
CA ILE A 108 -22.09 -28.32 7.03
C ILE A 108 -20.60 -28.57 7.30
N SER A 109 -20.27 -29.50 8.19
CA SER A 109 -18.88 -29.90 8.47
C SER A 109 -18.12 -30.34 7.21
N GLN A 110 -18.77 -31.14 6.36
CA GLN A 110 -18.20 -31.63 5.11
C GLN A 110 -18.14 -30.52 4.04
N ALA A 111 -19.17 -29.67 3.96
CA ALA A 111 -19.18 -28.54 3.05
C ALA A 111 -18.04 -27.53 3.35
N VAL A 112 -17.77 -27.28 4.64
CA VAL A 112 -16.69 -26.39 5.10
C VAL A 112 -15.31 -26.92 4.71
N GLU A 113 -15.04 -28.21 4.92
CA GLU A 113 -13.77 -28.85 4.54
C GLU A 113 -13.53 -28.78 3.02
N MET A 114 -14.56 -29.08 2.23
CA MET A 114 -14.47 -29.05 0.76
C MET A 114 -14.30 -27.62 0.22
N ALA A 115 -14.96 -26.63 0.81
CA ALA A 115 -14.79 -25.22 0.45
C ALA A 115 -13.38 -24.71 0.80
N GLY A 116 -12.82 -25.11 1.95
CA GLY A 116 -11.45 -24.75 2.35
C GLY A 116 -10.40 -25.20 1.34
N ASN A 117 -10.58 -26.38 0.74
CA ASN A 117 -9.69 -26.92 -0.29
C ASN A 117 -9.76 -26.18 -1.63
N VAL A 118 -10.90 -25.55 -1.96
CA VAL A 118 -11.09 -24.75 -3.19
C VAL A 118 -10.54 -23.33 -3.03
N VAL A 119 -10.66 -22.74 -1.84
CA VAL A 119 -10.17 -21.38 -1.55
C VAL A 119 -8.64 -21.32 -1.46
N GLY A 120 -7.94 -22.45 -1.24
CA GLY A 120 -6.48 -22.55 -1.29
C GLY A 120 -5.82 -22.18 -2.62
N HIS A 121 -6.58 -21.89 -3.69
CA HIS A 121 -6.09 -21.36 -4.97
C HIS A 121 -6.69 -19.98 -5.33
N GLY A 122 -7.51 -19.39 -4.46
CA GLY A 122 -8.15 -18.09 -4.66
C GLY A 122 -7.27 -16.95 -4.16
N ARG A 123 -6.46 -16.37 -5.05
CA ARG A 123 -5.68 -15.16 -4.80
C ARG A 123 -6.60 -14.00 -4.41
N PHE A 124 -6.52 -13.55 -3.15
CA PHE A 124 -7.09 -12.27 -2.73
C PHE A 124 -6.34 -11.12 -3.44
N PRO A 125 -7.01 -10.21 -4.17
CA PRO A 125 -6.39 -8.98 -4.66
C PRO A 125 -6.13 -8.06 -3.47
N GLY A 126 -4.92 -8.13 -2.91
CA GLY A 126 -4.50 -7.36 -1.73
C GLY A 126 -3.36 -7.99 -0.96
N ASP A 127 -3.07 -9.28 -1.17
CA ASP A 127 -1.94 -9.96 -0.56
C ASP A 127 -0.65 -9.69 -1.36
N VAL A 128 0.05 -8.63 -0.97
CA VAL A 128 1.45 -8.38 -1.36
C VAL A 128 2.37 -8.92 -0.27
N GLY A 129 2.72 -10.19 -0.42
CA GLY A 129 4.03 -10.71 -0.04
C GLY A 129 4.11 -11.55 1.23
N SER A 130 4.14 -12.87 1.05
CA SER A 130 5.24 -13.71 1.54
C SER A 130 5.25 -15.04 0.82
N SER A 131 5.89 -15.10 -0.35
CA SER A 131 6.30 -16.37 -0.95
C SER A 131 7.73 -16.67 -0.49
N THR A 132 7.86 -17.50 0.55
CA THR A 132 9.03 -18.35 0.73
C THR A 132 8.58 -19.79 0.51
N GLN A 133 8.69 -20.24 -0.73
CA GLN A 133 8.92 -21.65 -1.03
C GLN A 133 10.44 -21.80 -1.17
N ASP A 134 11.08 -22.20 -0.08
CA ASP A 134 12.32 -22.98 -0.10
C ASP A 134 11.81 -24.44 -0.07
N GLU A 135 12.22 -25.41 -0.88
CA GLU A 135 13.52 -25.72 -1.47
C GLU A 135 13.30 -26.50 -2.78
N ASP A 136 14.11 -26.23 -3.80
CA ASP A 136 14.82 -27.32 -4.48
C ASP A 136 16.00 -26.74 -5.26
N SER A 137 17.15 -27.35 -5.02
CA SER A 137 18.47 -26.90 -5.45
C SER A 137 18.71 -27.30 -6.89
N ASP A 138 19.15 -26.37 -7.75
CA ASP A 138 20.04 -26.66 -8.88
C ASP A 138 20.58 -25.36 -9.48
N GLU A 139 21.80 -24.97 -9.06
CA GLU A 139 22.60 -23.96 -9.77
C GLU A 139 23.04 -24.52 -11.13
N PRO A 140 23.05 -23.68 -12.18
CA PRO A 140 24.28 -23.60 -12.95
C PRO A 140 24.82 -22.17 -13.09
N SER A 141 26.10 -22.07 -12.75
CA SER A 141 26.99 -20.91 -12.87
C SER A 141 26.94 -20.24 -14.25
N VAL A 142 26.61 -18.93 -14.27
CA VAL A 142 26.87 -18.05 -15.42
C VAL A 142 27.64 -16.81 -14.95
N LYS A 143 28.85 -16.66 -15.51
CA LYS A 143 29.92 -15.72 -15.13
C LYS A 143 29.49 -14.24 -15.26
N GLN A 144 29.79 -13.46 -14.22
CA GLN A 144 29.69 -11.99 -14.23
C GLN A 144 30.65 -11.36 -15.26
N PRO A 145 30.22 -10.43 -16.13
CA PRO A 145 31.15 -9.61 -16.91
C PRO A 145 31.76 -8.50 -16.04
N PRO A 146 32.99 -8.04 -16.35
CA PRO A 146 33.78 -7.19 -15.45
C PRO A 146 33.25 -5.76 -15.33
N ALA A 147 33.43 -5.19 -14.13
CA ALA A 147 33.03 -3.83 -13.76
C ALA A 147 33.71 -2.74 -14.61
N LYS A 148 32.91 -1.87 -15.23
CA LYS A 148 33.41 -0.67 -15.91
C LYS A 148 33.82 0.38 -14.86
N ARG A 149 35.14 0.53 -14.64
CA ARG A 149 35.73 1.72 -13.99
C ARG A 149 35.37 2.95 -14.81
N ARG A 150 34.59 3.89 -14.26
CA ARG A 150 34.48 5.25 -14.80
C ARG A 150 35.25 6.20 -13.89
N THR A 151 36.26 6.79 -14.49
CA THR A 151 37.29 7.67 -13.94
C THR A 151 36.73 9.01 -13.45
N ALA A 152 37.22 9.47 -12.29
CA ALA A 152 36.97 10.79 -11.75
C ALA A 152 37.60 11.87 -12.63
N ALA A 153 36.81 12.87 -13.04
CA ALA A 153 37.32 14.10 -13.63
C ALA A 153 37.37 15.19 -12.55
N ARG A 154 38.58 15.51 -12.10
CA ARG A 154 38.92 16.68 -11.29
C ARG A 154 39.03 17.90 -12.21
N LYS A 155 38.16 18.89 -12.03
CA LYS A 155 38.29 20.24 -12.62
C LYS A 155 37.48 21.17 -11.71
N GLY A 156 37.97 22.23 -11.11
CA GLY A 156 39.24 22.94 -11.13
C GLY A 156 38.91 24.29 -10.49
N ALA A 157 39.55 24.61 -9.37
CA ALA A 157 39.33 25.86 -8.66
C ALA A 157 39.70 27.05 -9.57
N ARG A 158 38.88 28.10 -9.58
CA ARG A 158 39.32 29.45 -9.95
C ARG A 158 38.78 30.46 -8.96
N LYS A 159 39.72 31.07 -8.23
CA LYS A 159 39.59 32.39 -7.60
C LYS A 159 39.35 33.43 -8.70
N ALA A 160 38.49 34.39 -8.41
CA ALA A 160 38.51 35.75 -8.93
C ALA A 160 37.86 36.58 -7.80
N ASP A 161 38.68 37.15 -6.94
CA ASP A 161 39.19 38.52 -7.03
C ASP A 161 38.17 39.51 -6.47
N GLU A 162 38.47 39.85 -5.22
CA GLU A 162 37.99 40.97 -4.44
C GLU A 162 38.60 42.27 -5.00
N ALA A 163 37.76 43.26 -5.33
CA ALA A 163 38.10 44.68 -5.23
C ALA A 163 36.87 45.58 -5.50
N PRO A 164 36.87 46.81 -4.96
CA PRO A 164 35.69 47.48 -4.46
C PRO A 164 35.29 48.74 -5.26
N TYR A 165 34.06 49.21 -5.05
CA TYR A 165 33.64 50.60 -5.21
C TYR A 165 32.49 50.78 -4.20
N ALA A 166 32.64 51.45 -3.05
CA ALA A 166 33.03 52.83 -2.74
C ALA A 166 31.97 53.87 -3.17
N ASP A 167 31.37 54.46 -2.12
CA ASP A 167 30.55 55.67 -1.94
C ASP A 167 29.21 55.84 -2.67
#